data_AF-A0A8I2FZ30-F1
#
_entry.id   AF-A0A8I2FZ30-F1
#
_cell.length_a   1.000
_cell.length_b   1.000
_cell.length_c   1.000
_cell.angle_alpha   90.00
_cell.angle_beta   90.00
_cell.angle_gamma   90.00
#
_symmetry.space_group_name_H-M   'P 1'
#
loop_
_entity.id
_entity.type
_entity.pdbx_description
1 polymer ?
#
loop_
_entity_poly.entity_id
_entity_poly.type
_entity_poly.pdbx_seq_one_letter_code
_entity_poly.pdbx_strand_id
1 'polypeptide(L)'
;PEVFTVIGGPHLSCTPEATIRRYTEFDIGVIREGEITMLELLKLSDTFKEDYNEIDGLVWRKGEDVYISKPRELIKDVNSLPLPAIDLLPDLKSHYIPPYFSVKRTPAVTVMTTRG
;
A
#
# COMPACT_ATOMS: atom_id res chain seq x y z
N PRO A 1 -6.59 -16.40 12.57
CA PRO A 1 -5.20 -15.91 12.65
C PRO A 1 -5.19 -14.54 13.31
N GLU A 2 -4.36 -14.32 14.33
CA GLU A 2 -4.12 -12.99 14.91
C GLU A 2 -3.00 -12.32 14.11
N VAL A 3 -3.36 -11.72 12.97
CA VAL A 3 -2.41 -11.03 12.08
C VAL A 3 -2.88 -9.60 11.88
N PHE A 4 -1.97 -8.65 12.08
CA PHE A 4 -2.23 -7.24 11.81
C PHE A 4 -2.34 -7.01 10.30
N THR A 5 -3.50 -6.53 9.85
CA THR A 5 -3.86 -6.47 8.43
C THR A 5 -3.85 -5.03 7.93
N VAL A 6 -3.03 -4.80 6.91
CA VAL A 6 -2.88 -3.51 6.23
C VAL A 6 -3.51 -3.57 4.84
N ILE A 7 -4.28 -2.56 4.47
CA ILE A 7 -4.80 -2.38 3.10
C ILE A 7 -4.23 -1.12 2.45
N GLY A 8 -4.06 -1.14 1.13
CA GLY A 8 -3.65 0.03 0.34
C GLY A 8 -4.37 0.07 -1.00
N GLY A 9 -3.94 0.99 -1.86
CA GLY A 9 -4.37 1.07 -3.25
C GLY A 9 -5.40 2.17 -3.55
N PRO A 10 -5.78 2.32 -4.84
CA PRO A 10 -6.53 3.48 -5.31
C PRO A 10 -7.95 3.57 -4.73
N HIS A 11 -8.61 2.43 -4.50
CA HIS A 11 -9.97 2.42 -3.95
C HIS A 11 -10.02 2.96 -2.52
N LEU A 12 -9.15 2.43 -1.65
CA LEU A 12 -8.98 2.94 -0.28
C LEU A 12 -8.58 4.42 -0.31
N SER A 13 -7.63 4.80 -1.16
CA SER A 13 -7.15 6.18 -1.24
C SER A 13 -8.23 7.18 -1.65
N CYS A 14 -9.20 6.76 -2.47
CA CYS A 14 -10.32 7.59 -2.90
C CYS A 14 -11.40 7.71 -1.81
N THR A 15 -11.63 6.65 -1.03
CA THR A 15 -12.70 6.59 -0.02
C THR A 15 -12.20 5.99 1.31
N PRO A 16 -11.22 6.63 1.98
CA PRO A 16 -10.50 6.03 3.11
C PRO A 16 -11.43 5.72 4.28
N GLU A 17 -12.24 6.70 4.71
CA GLU A 17 -13.18 6.52 5.81
C GLU A 17 -14.25 5.48 5.50
N ALA A 18 -14.90 5.57 4.34
CA ALA A 18 -15.97 4.64 3.97
C ALA A 18 -15.45 3.19 3.85
N THR A 19 -14.25 3.00 3.30
CA THR A 19 -13.62 1.68 3.16
C THR A 19 -13.33 1.09 4.54
N ILE A 20 -12.68 1.85 5.42
CA ILE A 20 -12.33 1.37 6.75
C ILE A 20 -13.55 1.19 7.65
N ARG A 21 -14.61 1.99 7.54
CA ARG A 21 -15.86 1.72 8.28
C ARG A 21 -16.54 0.44 7.82
N ARG A 22 -16.53 0.17 6.51
CA ARG A 22 -17.27 -0.95 5.90
C ARG A 22 -16.57 -2.30 6.12
N TYR A 23 -15.25 -2.32 6.07
CA TYR A 23 -14.45 -3.54 6.17
C TYR A 23 -13.66 -3.53 7.48
N THR A 24 -14.24 -4.16 8.50
CA THR A 24 -13.69 -4.20 9.85
C THR A 24 -12.54 -5.20 10.01
N GLU A 25 -12.28 -6.00 8.97
CA GLU A 25 -11.19 -6.96 8.88
C GLU A 25 -9.82 -6.30 8.67
N PHE A 26 -9.79 -5.05 8.19
CA PHE A 26 -8.55 -4.27 8.07
C PHE A 26 -8.31 -3.46 9.33
N ASP A 27 -7.12 -3.58 9.91
CA ASP A 27 -6.71 -2.82 11.09
C ASP A 27 -6.31 -1.38 10.69
N ILE A 28 -5.65 -1.24 9.54
CA ILE A 28 -5.15 0.04 9.06
C ILE A 28 -5.09 0.11 7.53
N GLY A 29 -5.25 1.32 7.00
CA GLY A 29 -5.16 1.63 5.59
C GLY A 29 -4.02 2.62 5.29
N VAL A 30 -3.32 2.39 4.18
CA VAL A 30 -2.29 3.29 3.65
C VAL A 30 -2.86 4.08 2.47
N ILE A 31 -2.89 5.40 2.61
CA ILE A 31 -3.47 6.34 1.64
C ILE A 31 -2.38 6.80 0.66
N ARG A 32 -2.67 6.72 -0.64
CA ARG A 32 -1.78 7.09 -1.75
C ARG A 32 -0.55 6.18 -1.84
N GLU A 33 0.65 6.75 -1.84
CA GLU A 33 1.89 6.02 -2.00
C GLU A 33 2.31 5.38 -0.68
N GLY A 34 2.56 4.07 -0.72
CA GLY A 34 2.78 3.27 0.47
C GLY A 34 4.25 3.04 0.81
N GLU A 35 5.19 3.38 -0.05
CA GLU A 35 6.60 3.00 0.10
C GLU A 35 7.21 3.50 1.41
N ILE A 36 7.00 4.78 1.74
CA ILE A 36 7.54 5.38 2.97
C ILE A 36 6.59 5.16 4.15
N THR A 37 5.28 5.31 3.95
CA THR A 37 4.28 5.09 5.01
C THR A 37 4.33 3.67 5.56
N MET A 38 4.44 2.66 4.69
CA MET A 38 4.53 1.27 5.10
C MET A 38 5.86 0.99 5.81
N LEU A 39 6.96 1.60 5.36
CA LEU A 39 8.26 1.49 6.03
C LEU A 39 8.20 2.05 7.46
N GLU A 40 7.59 3.22 7.66
CA GLU A 40 7.41 3.81 8.99
C GLU A 40 6.49 2.96 9.87
N LEU A 41 5.40 2.44 9.30
CA LEU A 41 4.48 1.54 10.01
C LEU A 41 5.18 0.24 10.44
N LEU A 42 6.04 -0.35 9.60
CA LEU A 42 6.83 -1.54 9.95
C LEU A 42 7.86 -1.26 11.04
N LYS A 43 8.39 -0.04 11.13
CA LYS A 43 9.30 0.34 12.23
C LYS A 43 8.60 0.39 13.58
N LEU A 44 7.27 0.51 13.61
CA LEU A 44 6.44 0.44 14.82
C LEU A 44 5.86 -0.96 15.08
N SER A 45 6.35 -1.99 14.37
CA SER A 45 5.73 -3.32 14.39
C SER A 45 5.79 -4.06 15.73
N ASP A 46 6.74 -3.70 16.59
CA ASP A 46 6.82 -4.28 17.94
C ASP A 46 5.72 -3.75 18.88
N THR A 47 5.13 -2.59 18.57
CA THR A 47 4.19 -1.90 19.47
C THR A 47 2.79 -1.73 18.90
N PHE A 48 2.59 -1.62 17.58
CA PHE A 48 1.32 -1.59 16.81
C PHE A 48 0.02 -1.10 17.50
N LYS A 49 0.05 -0.28 18.54
CA LYS A 49 -1.14 -0.16 19.41
C LYS A 49 -1.48 1.21 19.93
N GLU A 50 -0.61 2.21 19.90
CA GLU A 50 -0.90 3.37 20.75
C GLU A 50 -0.86 4.72 20.05
N ASP A 51 -0.02 4.90 19.03
CA ASP A 51 -0.03 6.18 18.31
C ASP A 51 0.47 6.08 16.86
N TYR A 52 -0.45 6.21 15.90
CA TYR A 52 -0.12 6.32 14.47
C TYR A 52 -0.11 7.77 13.98
N ASN A 53 -0.35 8.75 14.87
CA ASN A 53 -0.50 10.14 14.49
C ASN A 53 0.78 10.75 13.91
N GLU A 54 1.95 10.16 14.21
CA GLU A 54 3.24 10.60 13.66
C GLU A 54 3.50 10.11 12.23
N ILE A 55 2.70 9.16 11.71
CA ILE A 55 2.88 8.62 10.37
C ILE A 55 1.88 9.24 9.41
N ASP A 56 2.37 10.06 8.49
CA ASP A 56 1.57 10.66 7.42
C ASP A 56 1.01 9.59 6.46
N GLY A 57 -0.24 9.75 6.00
CA GLY A 57 -0.85 8.90 4.97
C GLY A 57 -1.53 7.63 5.47
N LEU A 58 -2.09 7.63 6.68
CA LEU A 58 -2.78 6.49 7.28
C LEU A 58 -4.26 6.77 7.52
N VAL A 59 -5.06 5.70 7.54
CA VAL A 59 -6.42 5.68 8.07
C VAL A 59 -6.62 4.45 8.96
N TRP A 60 -7.17 4.61 10.15
CA TRP A 60 -7.44 3.50 11.07
C TRP A 60 -8.70 3.75 11.89
N ARG A 61 -9.16 2.70 12.59
CA ARG A 61 -10.25 2.79 13.57
C ARG A 61 -9.72 2.72 14.99
N LYS A 62 -10.32 3.49 15.89
CA LYS A 62 -10.15 3.32 17.33
C LYS A 62 -11.54 3.44 17.98
N GLY A 63 -12.12 2.29 18.31
CA GLY A 63 -13.53 2.21 18.70
C GLY A 63 -14.46 2.51 17.52
N GLU A 64 -15.38 3.45 17.70
CA GLU A 64 -16.35 3.88 16.68
C GLU A 64 -15.80 4.99 15.76
N ASP A 65 -14.68 5.59 16.17
CA ASP A 65 -14.04 6.70 15.49
C ASP A 65 -13.07 6.23 14.41
N VAL A 66 -13.04 6.97 13.32
CA VAL A 66 -12.07 6.81 12.24
C VAL A 66 -11.12 7.98 12.28
N TYR A 67 -9.83 7.67 12.23
CA TYR A 67 -8.75 8.64 12.23
C TYR A 67 -8.06 8.58 10.88
N ILE A 68 -7.74 9.75 10.35
CA ILE A 68 -6.94 9.92 9.15
C ILE A 68 -5.78 10.83 9.53
N SER A 69 -4.55 10.36 9.35
CA SER A 69 -3.38 11.19 9.61
C SER A 69 -3.19 12.23 8.52
N LYS A 70 -2.22 13.13 8.73
CA LYS A 70 -1.89 14.16 7.76
C LYS A 70 -1.57 13.52 6.39
N PRO A 71 -1.96 14.17 5.26
CA PRO A 71 -1.60 13.67 3.93
C PRO A 71 -0.08 13.59 3.75
N ARG A 72 0.39 12.47 3.20
CA ARG A 72 1.78 12.33 2.78
C ARG A 72 2.03 13.01 1.44
N GLU A 73 3.15 13.71 1.34
CA GLU A 73 3.70 14.23 0.10
C GLU A 73 4.06 13.08 -0.86
N LEU A 74 3.79 13.27 -2.15
CA LEU A 74 4.18 12.29 -3.16
C LEU A 74 5.71 12.22 -3.28
N ILE A 75 6.20 11.03 -3.61
CA ILE A 75 7.60 10.75 -3.90
C ILE A 75 7.98 11.52 -5.17
N LYS A 76 8.78 12.57 -5.00
CA LYS A 76 9.16 13.48 -6.09
C LYS A 76 10.16 12.86 -7.06
N ASP A 77 11.09 12.05 -6.54
CA ASP A 77 12.10 11.36 -7.34
C ASP A 77 11.85 9.86 -7.31
N VAL A 78 11.27 9.34 -8.39
CA VAL A 78 11.01 7.91 -8.55
C VAL A 78 12.30 7.10 -8.60
N ASN A 79 13.42 7.69 -9.04
CA ASN A 79 14.71 7.00 -9.08
C ASN A 79 15.30 6.78 -7.67
N SER A 80 14.74 7.42 -6.64
CA SER A 80 15.10 7.14 -5.25
C SER A 80 14.59 5.77 -4.78
N LEU A 81 13.61 5.19 -5.48
CA LEU A 81 13.08 3.88 -5.18
C LEU A 81 13.95 2.78 -5.82
N PRO A 82 14.09 1.62 -5.15
CA PRO A 82 14.75 0.48 -5.75
C PRO A 82 13.97 -0.02 -6.96
N LEU A 83 14.67 -0.69 -7.88
CA LEU A 83 14.00 -1.45 -8.93
C LEU A 83 13.04 -2.48 -8.28
N PRO A 84 11.91 -2.79 -8.92
CA PRO A 84 11.04 -3.87 -8.45
C PRO A 84 11.84 -5.15 -8.23
N ALA A 85 11.64 -5.81 -7.08
CA ALA A 85 12.37 -7.01 -6.67
C ALA A 85 11.90 -8.26 -7.44
N ILE A 86 12.05 -8.23 -8.78
CA ILE A 86 11.65 -9.30 -9.70
C ILE A 86 12.47 -10.58 -9.45
N ASP A 87 13.68 -10.44 -8.89
CA ASP A 87 14.54 -11.54 -8.48
C ASP A 87 13.91 -12.43 -7.41
N LEU A 88 12.98 -11.92 -6.61
CA LEU A 88 12.21 -12.69 -5.62
C LEU A 88 11.09 -13.53 -6.25
N LEU A 89 10.89 -13.45 -7.56
CA LEU A 89 9.83 -14.14 -8.30
C LEU A 89 10.44 -15.03 -9.40
N PRO A 90 11.17 -16.11 -9.05
CA PRO A 90 11.96 -16.92 -10.00
C PRO A 90 11.09 -17.52 -11.12
N ASP A 91 9.85 -17.91 -10.81
CA ASP A 91 8.93 -18.56 -11.74
C ASP A 91 7.91 -17.59 -12.36
N LEU A 92 8.11 -16.27 -12.22
CA LEU A 92 7.17 -15.23 -12.65
C LEU A 92 6.69 -15.42 -14.09
N LYS A 93 7.61 -15.76 -14.99
CA LYS A 93 7.31 -15.95 -16.43
C LYS A 93 6.29 -17.06 -16.70
N SER A 94 6.23 -18.06 -15.83
CA SER A 94 5.35 -19.22 -15.98
C SER A 94 3.98 -19.04 -15.31
N HIS A 95 3.91 -18.20 -14.28
CA HIS A 95 2.69 -18.00 -13.48
C HIS A 95 1.98 -16.66 -13.71
N TYR A 96 2.68 -15.65 -14.21
CA TYR A 96 2.09 -14.34 -14.49
C TYR A 96 1.59 -14.25 -15.93
N ILE A 97 0.27 -14.23 -16.06
CA ILE A 97 -0.41 -13.99 -17.32
C ILE A 97 -1.05 -12.60 -17.22
N PRO A 98 -0.46 -11.57 -17.85
CA PRO A 98 -1.08 -10.25 -17.88
C PRO A 98 -2.43 -10.29 -18.60
N PRO A 99 -3.33 -9.32 -18.33
CA PRO A 99 -4.62 -9.27 -19.02
C PRO A 99 -4.44 -9.26 -20.53
N TYR A 100 -5.25 -10.03 -21.26
CA TYR A 100 -5.13 -10.21 -22.71
C TYR A 100 -5.13 -8.88 -23.49
N PHE A 101 -5.85 -7.88 -23.00
CA PHE A 101 -5.94 -6.56 -23.63
C PHE A 101 -4.69 -5.68 -23.38
N SER A 102 -3.82 -6.03 -22.43
CA SER A 102 -2.69 -5.20 -22.03
C SER A 102 -1.42 -5.50 -22.83
N VAL A 103 -1.28 -6.70 -23.41
CA VAL A 103 -0.04 -7.12 -24.10
C VAL A 103 -0.30 -7.95 -25.35
N LYS A 104 0.57 -7.84 -26.35
CA LYS A 104 0.50 -8.66 -27.58
C LYS A 104 1.25 -9.99 -27.48
N ARG A 105 2.22 -10.08 -26.57
CA ARG A 105 3.10 -11.25 -26.39
C ARG A 105 3.45 -11.40 -24.91
N THR A 106 3.61 -12.65 -24.48
CA THR A 106 4.07 -13.02 -23.14
C THR A 106 5.43 -13.74 -23.23
N PRO A 107 6.24 -13.74 -22.16
CA PRO A 107 6.02 -13.06 -20.88
C PRO A 107 6.21 -11.54 -20.98
N ALA A 108 5.44 -10.77 -20.20
CA ALA A 108 5.52 -9.32 -20.13
C ALA A 108 5.26 -8.86 -18.68
N VAL A 109 5.91 -7.77 -18.28
CA VAL A 109 5.76 -7.15 -16.94
C VAL A 109 5.61 -5.64 -17.09
N THR A 110 4.85 -5.02 -16.20
CA THR A 110 4.71 -3.56 -16.17
C THR A 110 5.86 -2.95 -15.39
N VAL A 111 6.48 -1.92 -15.98
CA VAL A 111 7.43 -1.05 -15.28
C VAL A 111 6.88 0.36 -15.33
N MET A 112 6.85 1.02 -14.18
CA MET A 112 6.37 2.39 -14.05
C MET A 112 7.58 3.33 -14.12
N THR A 113 7.65 4.15 -15.17
CA THR A 113 8.79 5.06 -15.41
C THR A 113 8.56 6.47 -14.87
N THR A 114 7.30 6.84 -14.62
CA THR A 114 6.88 8.11 -14.02
C THR A 114 5.65 7.91 -13.14
N ARG A 115 5.41 8.81 -12.19
CA ARG A 115 4.22 8.85 -11.33
C ARG A 115 3.63 10.26 -11.29
N GLY A 116 2.37 10.40 -10.89
CA GLY A 116 1.62 11.66 -10.79
C GLY A 116 0.60 11.63 -9.68
#